data_AF-A0A3B8Q019-F1
#
_entry.id   AF-A0A3B8Q019-F1
#
_cell.length_a   1.000
_cell.length_b   1.000
_cell.length_c   1.000
_cell.angle_alpha   90.00
_cell.angle_beta   90.00
_cell.angle_gamma   90.00
#
_symmetry.space_group_name_H-M   'P 1'
#
loop_
_entity.id
_entity.type
_entity.pdbx_description
1 polymer ?
#
loop_
_entity_poly.entity_id
_entity_poly.type
_entity_poly.pdbx_seq_one_letter_code
_entity_poly.pdbx_strand_id
1 'polypeptide(L)'
;MNTPTKYLFAFGALITHTALIQFAFAAGVGGNWLWVTAGRNGAPDKENVLSLRANDSGLSGKISTPGADGKPTDTPIANGTVNGDAISFEVIRQANGTTTTNRYSGKISGDKIVGTIAFTRGGETRSRDWEAKSNGSRSEAAAVPPPKPGYNEQGYKIVNETKYKELSIDETEKYLAAHPDAVILDLRPPAAYAAGHIKGAVNLDVTDDDHYKDALKPLDKSKHYIVHSVTGHYRTVRALEYFEANGFENAVAIEGGYQAWVAAGKPVVK
;
A
#
# COMPACT_ATOMS: atom_id res chain seq x y z
N MET A 1 38.38 58.14 34.11
CA MET A 1 38.33 56.84 34.81
C MET A 1 37.29 56.00 34.09
N ASN A 2 37.75 55.05 33.27
CA ASN A 2 36.90 54.20 32.43
C ASN A 2 36.45 52.98 33.24
N THR A 3 35.15 52.73 33.29
CA THR A 3 34.59 51.50 33.85
C THR A 3 34.02 50.65 32.70
N PRO A 4 34.30 49.34 32.63
CA PRO A 4 34.08 48.55 31.43
C PRO A 4 32.64 48.03 31.31
N THR A 5 32.13 48.08 30.08
CA THR A 5 30.91 47.41 29.62
C THR A 5 31.02 45.90 29.84
N LYS A 6 30.14 45.32 30.67
CA LYS A 6 30.02 43.87 30.86
C LYS A 6 29.12 43.30 29.76
N TYR A 7 29.68 42.47 28.89
CA TYR A 7 28.92 41.62 27.98
C TYR A 7 28.29 40.47 28.78
N LEU A 8 26.96 40.44 28.84
CA LEU A 8 26.21 39.32 29.38
C LEU A 8 25.95 38.33 28.24
N PHE A 9 26.70 37.22 28.22
CA PHE A 9 26.38 36.07 27.37
C PHE A 9 25.13 35.39 27.94
N ALA A 10 23.96 35.69 27.36
CA ALA A 10 22.78 34.88 27.56
C ALA A 10 22.86 33.66 26.63
N PHE A 11 23.11 32.48 27.21
CA PHE A 11 22.96 31.21 26.53
C PHE A 11 21.49 31.04 26.11
N GLY A 12 21.26 30.96 24.80
CA GLY A 12 19.96 30.59 24.25
C GLY A 12 19.63 29.14 24.60
N ALA A 13 18.69 28.94 25.51
CA ALA A 13 17.97 27.68 25.61
C ALA A 13 16.92 27.64 24.50
N LEU A 14 17.31 27.16 23.32
CA LEU A 14 16.37 26.77 22.28
C LEU A 14 15.65 25.51 22.76
N ILE A 15 14.56 25.68 23.50
CA ILE A 15 13.62 24.59 23.78
C ILE A 15 12.91 24.32 22.47
N THR A 16 13.44 23.38 21.68
CA THR A 16 12.71 22.79 20.56
C THR A 16 11.50 22.08 21.15
N HIS A 17 10.36 22.77 21.15
CA HIS A 17 9.08 22.11 21.28
C HIS A 17 8.91 21.26 20.02
N THR A 18 9.31 19.99 20.10
CA THR A 18 8.72 18.96 19.26
C THR A 18 7.24 18.95 19.61
N ALA A 19 6.45 19.67 18.82
CA ALA A 19 5.02 19.45 18.80
C ALA A 19 4.83 17.99 18.34
N LEU A 20 4.65 17.09 19.31
CA LEU A 20 3.99 15.83 19.05
C LEU A 20 2.61 16.20 18.52
N ILE A 21 2.46 16.14 17.20
CA ILE A 21 1.14 16.15 16.58
C ILE A 21 0.47 14.86 17.08
N GLN A 22 -0.29 14.98 18.15
CA GLN A 22 -1.25 13.95 18.51
C GLN A 22 -2.30 13.98 17.41
N PHE A 23 -2.18 13.06 16.44
CA PHE A 23 -3.33 12.68 15.64
C PHE A 23 -4.31 12.03 16.60
N ALA A 24 -5.33 12.79 17.03
CA ALA A 24 -6.51 12.18 17.58
C ALA A 24 -7.04 11.25 16.49
N PHE A 25 -6.97 9.93 16.73
CA PHE A 25 -7.61 8.96 15.87
C PHE A 25 -9.03 9.42 15.62
N ALA A 26 -9.44 9.54 14.35
CA ALA A 26 -10.81 9.84 13.99
C ALA A 26 -11.70 8.67 14.41
N ALA A 27 -12.07 8.64 15.69
CA ALA A 27 -13.03 7.70 16.23
C ALA A 27 -14.32 7.86 15.43
N GLY A 28 -14.70 6.83 14.67
CA GLY A 28 -15.98 6.77 13.94
C GLY A 28 -15.93 6.69 12.42
N VAL A 29 -14.75 6.71 11.77
CA VAL A 29 -14.64 6.48 10.31
C VAL A 29 -14.75 4.99 9.96
N GLY A 30 -14.22 4.13 10.81
CA GLY A 30 -14.21 2.68 10.61
C GLY A 30 -15.61 2.07 10.65
N GLY A 31 -15.81 1.02 9.85
CA GLY A 31 -17.07 0.26 9.81
C GLY A 31 -17.64 0.10 8.41
N ASN A 32 -18.87 -0.41 8.35
CA ASN A 32 -19.60 -0.65 7.10
C ASN A 32 -20.61 0.48 6.85
N TRP A 33 -20.52 1.03 5.65
CA TRP A 33 -21.32 2.14 5.16
C TRP A 33 -22.11 1.68 3.94
N LEU A 34 -23.43 1.81 4.00
CA LEU A 34 -24.34 1.27 2.99
C LEU A 34 -25.02 2.39 2.24
N TRP A 35 -25.10 2.25 0.93
CA TRP A 35 -25.98 3.08 0.11
C TRP A 35 -26.58 2.28 -1.01
N VAL A 36 -27.76 2.72 -1.42
CA VAL A 36 -28.51 2.12 -2.52
C VAL A 36 -28.32 2.99 -3.75
N THR A 37 -27.91 2.37 -4.85
CA THR A 37 -27.99 2.98 -6.17
C THR A 37 -29.21 2.44 -6.89
N ALA A 38 -30.07 3.35 -7.34
CA ALA A 38 -31.28 2.98 -8.07
C ALA A 38 -30.94 2.13 -9.30
N GLY A 39 -31.67 1.04 -9.48
CA GLY A 39 -31.58 0.24 -10.70
C GLY A 39 -32.01 1.05 -11.92
N ARG A 40 -31.40 0.75 -13.08
CA ARG A 40 -31.75 1.41 -14.36
C ARG A 40 -32.65 0.49 -15.18
N ASN A 41 -33.64 1.05 -15.88
CA ASN A 41 -34.53 0.32 -16.81
C ASN A 41 -35.29 -0.86 -16.16
N GLY A 42 -35.81 -0.68 -14.95
CA GLY A 42 -36.56 -1.72 -14.23
C GLY A 42 -35.69 -2.80 -13.58
N ALA A 43 -34.36 -2.66 -13.63
CA ALA A 43 -33.46 -3.47 -12.82
C ALA A 43 -33.68 -3.19 -11.32
N PRO A 44 -33.45 -4.17 -10.43
CA PRO A 44 -33.53 -3.96 -8.99
C PRO A 44 -32.47 -2.97 -8.52
N ASP A 45 -32.77 -2.32 -7.41
CA ASP A 45 -31.85 -1.48 -6.68
C ASP A 45 -30.60 -2.26 -6.26
N LYS A 46 -29.45 -1.58 -6.33
CA LYS A 46 -28.16 -2.17 -5.99
C LYS A 46 -27.67 -1.62 -4.67
N GLU A 47 -27.59 -2.48 -3.67
CA GLU A 47 -26.95 -2.17 -2.40
C GLU A 47 -25.43 -2.21 -2.56
N ASN A 48 -24.75 -1.16 -2.11
CA ASN A 48 -23.31 -1.08 -2.08
C ASN A 48 -22.86 -1.01 -0.63
N VAL A 49 -21.81 -1.75 -0.31
CA VAL A 49 -21.23 -1.80 1.05
C VAL A 49 -19.79 -1.28 0.98
N LEU A 50 -19.50 -0.17 1.64
CA LEU A 50 -18.15 0.34 1.84
C LEU A 50 -17.67 -0.04 3.23
N SER A 51 -16.63 -0.87 3.30
CA SER A 51 -15.94 -1.21 4.54
C SER A 51 -14.70 -0.32 4.67
N LEU A 52 -14.69 0.57 5.66
CA LEU A 52 -13.57 1.48 5.93
C LEU A 52 -12.79 1.09 7.20
N ARG A 53 -11.49 1.35 7.18
CA ARG A 53 -10.58 1.28 8.32
C ARG A 53 -9.61 2.44 8.27
N ALA A 54 -9.45 3.15 9.38
CA ALA A 54 -8.42 4.19 9.52
C ALA A 54 -7.19 3.59 10.22
N ASN A 55 -5.99 3.93 9.74
CA ASN A 55 -4.72 3.58 10.36
C ASN A 55 -3.72 4.74 10.21
N ASP A 56 -2.50 4.57 10.73
CA ASP A 56 -1.45 5.60 10.71
C ASP A 56 -1.05 6.04 9.29
N SER A 57 -1.35 5.23 8.27
CA SER A 57 -1.07 5.50 6.86
C SER A 57 -2.25 6.13 6.09
N GLY A 58 -3.41 6.31 6.73
CA GLY A 58 -4.60 6.92 6.12
C GLY A 58 -5.84 6.02 6.20
N LEU A 59 -6.60 5.97 5.10
CA LEU A 59 -7.85 5.23 5.00
C LEU A 59 -7.69 4.00 4.10
N SER A 60 -7.96 2.82 4.61
CA SER A 60 -7.99 1.57 3.86
C SER A 60 -9.40 0.97 3.86
N GLY A 61 -9.66 0.02 2.96
CA GLY A 61 -10.99 -0.53 2.83
C GLY A 61 -11.29 -1.18 1.49
N LYS A 62 -12.57 -1.52 1.33
CA LYS A 62 -13.11 -2.07 0.10
C LYS A 62 -14.54 -1.61 -0.11
N ILE A 63 -14.95 -1.57 -1.37
CA ILE A 63 -16.35 -1.46 -1.76
C ILE A 63 -16.82 -2.81 -2.32
N SER A 64 -17.90 -3.34 -1.76
CA SER A 64 -18.61 -4.50 -2.28
C SER A 64 -19.82 -4.01 -3.07
N THR A 65 -19.92 -4.41 -4.34
CA THR A 65 -21.06 -4.06 -5.20
C THR A 65 -21.66 -5.30 -5.85
N PRO A 66 -22.98 -5.35 -6.12
CA PRO A 66 -23.61 -6.53 -6.68
C PRO A 66 -23.09 -6.76 -8.11
N GLY A 67 -22.53 -7.94 -8.34
CA GLY A 67 -22.10 -8.43 -9.64
C GLY A 67 -23.28 -8.71 -10.57
N ALA A 68 -23.00 -8.86 -11.87
CA ALA A 68 -24.03 -9.17 -12.87
C ALA A 68 -24.69 -10.55 -12.65
N ASP A 69 -23.98 -11.45 -11.96
CA ASP A 69 -24.40 -12.80 -11.57
C ASP A 69 -25.08 -12.84 -10.18
N GLY A 70 -25.30 -11.69 -9.55
CA GLY A 70 -25.89 -11.58 -8.21
C GLY A 70 -24.89 -11.83 -7.07
N LYS A 71 -23.63 -12.19 -7.35
CA LYS A 71 -22.60 -12.31 -6.32
C LYS A 71 -21.95 -10.95 -6.05
N PRO A 72 -21.67 -10.58 -4.79
CA PRO A 72 -20.93 -9.36 -4.50
C PRO A 72 -19.53 -9.42 -5.09
N THR A 73 -19.12 -8.33 -5.74
CA THR A 73 -17.75 -8.12 -6.20
C THR A 73 -17.09 -7.10 -5.29
N ASP A 74 -16.01 -7.52 -4.63
CA ASP A 74 -15.20 -6.66 -3.79
C ASP A 74 -14.13 -5.95 -4.61
N THR A 75 -14.01 -4.63 -4.43
CA THR A 75 -12.95 -3.81 -5.01
C THR A 75 -12.23 -3.06 -3.89
N PRO A 76 -10.92 -3.24 -3.69
CA PRO A 76 -10.15 -2.45 -2.74
C PRO A 76 -10.24 -0.97 -3.07
N ILE A 77 -10.25 -0.12 -2.03
CA ILE A 77 -10.05 1.32 -2.23
C ILE A 77 -8.56 1.63 -2.37
N ALA A 78 -8.23 2.69 -3.08
CA ALA A 78 -6.87 3.23 -3.23
C ALA A 78 -6.83 4.68 -2.75
N ASN A 79 -5.62 5.19 -2.47
CA ASN A 79 -5.37 6.60 -2.16
C ASN A 79 -6.30 7.18 -1.07
N GLY A 80 -6.60 6.37 -0.06
CA GLY A 80 -7.55 6.74 0.97
C GLY A 80 -6.95 7.70 2.00
N THR A 81 -7.64 8.80 2.26
CA THR A 81 -7.24 9.81 3.24
C THR A 81 -8.37 10.08 4.25
N VAL A 82 -7.97 10.46 5.45
CA VAL A 82 -8.85 10.93 6.51
C VAL A 82 -8.21 12.17 7.16
N ASN A 83 -8.98 13.25 7.26
CA ASN A 83 -8.58 14.48 7.95
C ASN A 83 -9.77 15.01 8.74
N GLY A 84 -9.76 14.76 10.05
CA GLY A 84 -10.92 15.03 10.90
C GLY A 84 -12.13 14.21 10.46
N ASP A 85 -13.20 14.89 10.06
CA ASP A 85 -14.43 14.27 9.54
C ASP A 85 -14.48 14.15 8.01
N ALA A 86 -13.47 14.66 7.31
CA ALA A 86 -13.36 14.56 5.86
C ALA A 86 -12.62 13.29 5.44
N ILE A 87 -13.15 12.60 4.44
CA ILE A 87 -12.54 11.43 3.82
C ILE A 87 -12.46 11.57 2.30
N SER A 88 -11.47 10.93 1.70
CA SER A 88 -11.45 10.67 0.26
C SER A 88 -10.80 9.34 -0.06
N PHE A 89 -11.16 8.73 -1.19
CA PHE A 89 -10.55 7.51 -1.69
C PHE A 89 -10.90 7.29 -3.16
N GLU A 90 -10.17 6.40 -3.82
CA GLU A 90 -10.42 6.00 -5.20
C GLU A 90 -10.88 4.55 -5.28
N VAL A 91 -11.79 4.26 -6.21
CA VAL A 91 -12.18 2.90 -6.59
C VAL A 91 -11.82 2.73 -8.04
N ILE A 92 -10.85 1.85 -8.31
CA ILE A 92 -10.33 1.58 -9.64
C ILE A 92 -10.91 0.24 -10.10
N ARG A 93 -11.68 0.25 -11.18
CA ARG A 93 -12.28 -0.94 -11.78
C ARG A 93 -11.70 -1.16 -13.16
N GLN A 94 -11.35 -2.41 -13.47
CA GLN A 94 -10.95 -2.80 -14.82
C GLN A 94 -11.99 -3.76 -15.39
N ALA A 95 -12.51 -3.43 -16.57
CA ALA A 95 -13.43 -4.30 -17.31
C ALA A 95 -13.15 -4.16 -18.81
N ASN A 96 -13.01 -5.28 -19.51
CA ASN A 96 -12.80 -5.34 -20.96
C ASN A 96 -11.67 -4.40 -21.46
N GLY A 97 -10.53 -4.39 -20.75
CA GLY A 97 -9.38 -3.56 -21.09
C GLY A 97 -9.53 -2.07 -20.79
N THR A 98 -10.67 -1.63 -20.26
CA THR A 98 -10.92 -0.23 -19.87
C THR A 98 -10.78 -0.07 -18.37
N THR A 99 -9.95 0.87 -17.93
CA THR A 99 -9.87 1.27 -16.52
C THR A 99 -10.83 2.43 -16.25
N THR A 100 -11.66 2.28 -15.23
CA THR A 100 -12.52 3.36 -14.72
C THR A 100 -12.12 3.67 -13.28
N THR A 101 -11.78 4.92 -13.01
CA THR A 101 -11.49 5.42 -11.66
C THR A 101 -12.64 6.29 -11.19
N ASN A 102 -13.30 5.88 -10.11
CA ASN A 102 -14.26 6.69 -9.38
C ASN A 102 -13.56 7.31 -8.17
N ARG A 103 -13.64 8.63 -8.03
CA ARG A 103 -13.05 9.35 -6.90
C ARG A 103 -14.15 9.75 -5.94
N TYR A 104 -14.06 9.25 -4.72
CA TYR A 104 -15.01 9.52 -3.66
C TYR A 104 -14.42 10.59 -2.74
N SER A 105 -15.22 11.60 -2.44
CA SER A 105 -15.01 12.50 -1.31
C SER A 105 -16.26 12.52 -0.45
N GLY A 106 -16.10 12.76 0.84
CA GLY A 106 -17.24 12.88 1.73
C GLY A 106 -16.88 13.39 3.11
N LYS A 107 -17.91 13.81 3.83
CA LYS A 107 -17.84 14.24 5.21
C LYS A 107 -18.68 13.31 6.08
N ILE A 108 -18.12 12.87 7.19
CA ILE A 108 -18.80 12.06 8.19
C ILE A 108 -19.61 12.98 9.10
N SER A 109 -20.88 12.67 9.30
CA SER A 109 -21.74 13.35 10.26
C SER A 109 -22.67 12.33 10.90
N GLY A 110 -22.45 12.06 12.19
CA GLY A 110 -23.21 11.04 12.91
C GLY A 110 -23.05 9.66 12.25
N ASP A 111 -24.15 9.07 11.82
CA ASP A 111 -24.27 7.77 11.15
C ASP A 111 -24.19 7.86 9.62
N LYS A 112 -23.84 9.03 9.06
CA LYS A 112 -23.81 9.26 7.62
C LYS A 112 -22.43 9.64 7.11
N ILE A 113 -22.15 9.25 5.87
CA ILE A 113 -21.20 9.92 5.00
C ILE A 113 -22.01 10.60 3.90
N VAL A 114 -21.80 11.90 3.70
CA VAL A 114 -22.39 12.64 2.60
C VAL A 114 -21.26 13.25 1.77
N GLY A 115 -21.31 13.11 0.46
CA GLY A 115 -20.29 13.67 -0.39
C GLY A 115 -20.54 13.49 -1.87
N THR A 116 -19.44 13.46 -2.64
CA THR A 116 -19.49 13.46 -4.10
C THR A 116 -18.63 12.35 -4.68
N ILE A 117 -19.13 11.71 -5.73
CA ILE A 117 -18.40 10.76 -6.56
C ILE A 117 -18.10 11.44 -7.89
N ALA A 118 -16.82 11.64 -8.20
CA ALA A 118 -16.37 12.12 -9.51
C ALA A 118 -15.91 10.94 -10.40
N PHE A 119 -16.34 10.94 -11.66
CA PHE A 119 -16.02 9.91 -12.64
C PHE A 119 -15.95 10.49 -14.05
N THR A 120 -15.13 9.90 -14.91
CA THR A 120 -14.99 10.35 -16.31
C THR A 120 -15.90 9.53 -17.22
N ARG A 121 -16.70 10.19 -18.06
CA ARG A 121 -17.55 9.53 -19.06
C ARG A 121 -17.45 10.28 -20.38
N GLY A 122 -16.88 9.63 -21.40
CA GLY A 122 -16.73 10.24 -22.73
C GLY A 122 -15.74 11.42 -22.77
N GLY A 123 -14.69 11.39 -21.93
CA GLY A 123 -13.68 12.46 -21.84
C GLY A 123 -14.05 13.62 -20.91
N GLU A 124 -15.30 13.71 -20.47
CA GLU A 124 -15.76 14.74 -19.52
C GLU A 124 -15.80 14.19 -18.09
N THR A 125 -15.34 14.99 -17.14
CA THR A 125 -15.55 14.72 -15.70
C THR A 125 -16.99 15.04 -15.34
N ARG A 126 -17.68 14.05 -14.77
CA ARG A 126 -19.00 14.21 -14.18
C ARG A 126 -18.94 13.88 -12.70
N SER A 127 -19.87 14.44 -11.95
CA SER A 127 -20.02 14.14 -10.53
C SER A 127 -21.47 13.78 -10.21
N ARG A 128 -21.64 13.06 -9.12
CA ARG A 128 -22.95 12.86 -8.48
C ARG A 128 -22.78 12.80 -6.97
N ASP A 129 -23.81 13.21 -6.25
CA ASP A 129 -23.82 13.09 -4.82
C ASP A 129 -24.00 11.62 -4.39
N TRP A 130 -23.49 11.30 -3.21
CA TRP A 130 -23.74 10.04 -2.55
C TRP A 130 -23.96 10.28 -1.05
N GLU A 131 -24.86 9.49 -0.50
CA GLU A 131 -25.10 9.39 0.94
C GLU A 131 -25.01 7.91 1.31
N ALA A 132 -24.10 7.57 2.22
CA ALA A 132 -24.05 6.26 2.82
C ALA A 132 -24.41 6.35 4.30
N LYS A 133 -25.14 5.35 4.79
CA LYS A 133 -25.54 5.22 6.18
C LYS A 133 -24.78 4.07 6.84
N SER A 134 -24.36 4.26 8.08
CA SER A 134 -23.82 3.19 8.91
C SER A 134 -24.91 2.13 9.13
N ASN A 135 -24.57 0.84 8.96
CA ASN A 135 -25.51 -0.27 9.22
C ASN A 135 -25.66 -0.62 10.70
N GLY A 136 -25.39 0.32 11.62
CA GLY A 136 -25.36 0.04 13.05
C GLY A 136 -24.20 -0.86 13.51
N SER A 137 -23.48 -1.53 12.61
CA SER A 137 -22.19 -2.16 12.88
C SER A 137 -21.06 -1.13 12.83
N ARG A 138 -21.23 0.00 13.55
CA ARG A 138 -20.08 0.80 14.01
C ARG A 138 -19.49 0.03 15.17
N SER A 139 -18.77 -1.04 14.85
CA SER A 139 -17.89 -1.62 15.84
C SER A 139 -16.85 -0.54 16.10
N GLU A 140 -16.77 -0.07 17.36
CA GLU A 140 -15.47 0.27 17.94
C GLU A 140 -14.54 -0.83 17.45
N ALA A 141 -13.57 -0.46 16.62
CA ALA A 141 -12.82 -1.38 15.76
C ALA A 141 -12.66 -2.70 16.53
N ALA A 142 -13.40 -3.74 16.15
CA ALA A 142 -13.23 -5.04 16.76
C ALA A 142 -11.81 -5.32 16.36
N ALA A 143 -10.89 -5.14 17.32
CA ALA A 143 -9.49 -5.09 17.06
C ALA A 143 -9.25 -6.35 16.25
N VAL A 144 -8.92 -6.17 14.95
CA VAL A 144 -8.30 -7.27 14.24
C VAL A 144 -7.15 -7.58 15.18
N PRO A 145 -7.10 -8.79 15.77
CA PRO A 145 -6.00 -9.11 16.66
C PRO A 145 -4.75 -8.67 15.92
N PRO A 146 -3.93 -7.79 16.54
CA PRO A 146 -2.82 -7.14 15.84
C PRO A 146 -2.14 -8.23 15.03
N PRO A 147 -1.86 -7.98 13.73
CA PRO A 147 -1.35 -9.03 12.88
C PRO A 147 -0.19 -9.67 13.62
N LYS A 148 -0.16 -11.01 13.64
CA LYS A 148 0.86 -11.75 14.39
C LYS A 148 2.22 -11.08 14.14
N PRO A 149 3.04 -10.82 15.16
CA PRO A 149 4.33 -10.17 14.95
C PRO A 149 5.05 -10.79 13.75
N GLY A 150 5.41 -9.96 12.77
CA GLY A 150 6.01 -10.40 11.51
C GLY A 150 5.05 -10.73 10.37
N TYR A 151 3.74 -10.50 10.52
CA TYR A 151 2.71 -10.70 9.49
C TYR A 151 1.96 -9.39 9.20
N ASN A 152 1.29 -9.30 8.05
CA ASN A 152 0.39 -8.19 7.71
C ASN A 152 -1.08 -8.53 8.01
N GLU A 153 -1.98 -7.57 7.77
CA GLU A 153 -3.42 -7.68 8.03
C GLU A 153 -4.11 -8.82 7.24
N GLN A 154 -3.52 -9.24 6.12
CA GLN A 154 -4.01 -10.35 5.29
C GLN A 154 -3.48 -11.72 5.77
N GLY A 155 -2.67 -11.74 6.84
CA GLY A 155 -2.07 -12.97 7.37
C GLY A 155 -0.82 -13.43 6.60
N TYR A 156 -0.25 -12.58 5.75
CA TYR A 156 0.99 -12.88 5.05
C TYR A 156 2.20 -12.49 5.89
N LYS A 157 3.21 -13.36 5.94
CA LYS A 157 4.47 -13.05 6.61
C LYS A 157 5.22 -11.95 5.85
N ILE A 158 5.73 -10.96 6.56
CA ILE A 158 6.41 -9.78 6.01
C ILE A 158 7.80 -9.53 6.60
N VAL A 159 8.14 -10.19 7.71
CA VAL A 159 9.50 -10.14 8.27
C VAL A 159 10.32 -11.26 7.66
N ASN A 160 11.51 -10.89 7.18
CA ASN A 160 12.51 -11.83 6.74
C ASN A 160 13.21 -12.46 7.95
N GLU A 161 12.91 -13.73 8.24
CA GLU A 161 13.57 -14.52 9.28
C GLU A 161 14.53 -15.58 8.70
N THR A 162 14.75 -15.54 7.39
CA THR A 162 15.67 -16.46 6.71
C THR A 162 17.13 -16.08 6.97
N LYS A 163 18.07 -16.94 6.57
CA LYS A 163 19.51 -16.65 6.62
C LYS A 163 19.94 -15.46 5.73
N TYR A 164 19.10 -15.01 4.81
CA TYR A 164 19.47 -13.98 3.83
C TYR A 164 19.31 -12.58 4.41
N LYS A 165 20.30 -11.72 4.15
CA LYS A 165 20.30 -10.34 4.64
C LYS A 165 19.36 -9.47 3.82
N GLU A 166 18.67 -8.57 4.50
CA GLU A 166 18.00 -7.42 3.90
C GLU A 166 19.00 -6.25 3.92
N LEU A 167 19.27 -5.68 2.74
CA LEU A 167 20.28 -4.65 2.55
C LEU A 167 19.58 -3.30 2.37
N SER A 168 20.12 -2.27 3.02
CA SER A 168 19.77 -0.89 2.70
C SER A 168 20.10 -0.57 1.22
N ILE A 169 19.60 0.56 0.72
CA ILE A 169 19.87 0.98 -0.66
C ILE A 169 21.38 1.14 -0.93
N ASP A 170 22.12 1.74 -0.01
CA ASP A 170 23.57 1.95 -0.15
C ASP A 170 24.35 0.63 -0.07
N GLU A 171 23.90 -0.31 0.76
CA GLU A 171 24.49 -1.65 0.82
C GLU A 171 24.17 -2.48 -0.43
N THR A 172 22.99 -2.30 -1.00
CA THR A 172 22.59 -2.94 -2.27
C THR A 172 23.51 -2.50 -3.41
N GLU A 173 23.83 -1.20 -3.51
CA GLU A 173 24.78 -0.70 -4.51
C GLU A 173 26.20 -1.26 -4.29
N LYS A 174 26.66 -1.32 -3.04
CA LYS A 174 27.95 -1.95 -2.71
C LYS A 174 27.97 -3.44 -3.09
N TYR A 175 26.88 -4.14 -2.84
CA TYR A 175 26.73 -5.55 -3.22
C TYR A 175 26.78 -5.72 -4.74
N LEU A 176 26.06 -4.88 -5.50
CA LEU A 176 26.10 -4.87 -6.97
C LEU A 176 27.51 -4.59 -7.52
N ALA A 177 28.25 -3.69 -6.88
CA ALA A 177 29.63 -3.40 -7.27
C ALA A 177 30.59 -4.58 -6.98
N ALA A 178 30.36 -5.31 -5.89
CA ALA A 178 31.17 -6.48 -5.52
C ALA A 178 30.80 -7.75 -6.30
N HIS A 179 29.55 -7.86 -6.76
CA HIS A 179 29.00 -9.02 -7.47
C HIS A 179 28.37 -8.56 -8.79
N PRO A 180 29.18 -8.20 -9.81
CA PRO A 180 28.69 -7.66 -11.08
C PRO A 180 27.86 -8.66 -11.90
N ASP A 181 27.94 -9.94 -11.57
CA ASP A 181 27.18 -11.04 -12.16
C ASP A 181 25.91 -11.39 -11.36
N ALA A 182 25.63 -10.69 -10.26
CA ALA A 182 24.42 -10.89 -9.47
C ALA A 182 23.16 -10.59 -10.30
N VAL A 183 22.16 -11.45 -10.15
CA VAL A 183 20.87 -11.30 -10.81
C VAL A 183 19.91 -10.56 -9.89
N ILE A 184 19.45 -9.38 -10.32
CA ILE A 184 18.38 -8.65 -9.62
C ILE A 184 17.04 -9.25 -10.06
N LEU A 185 16.28 -9.84 -9.12
CA LEU A 185 14.95 -10.40 -9.37
C LEU A 185 13.87 -9.42 -8.94
N ASP A 186 13.10 -8.96 -9.92
CA ASP A 186 11.93 -8.12 -9.69
C ASP A 186 10.66 -8.98 -9.67
N LEU A 187 10.11 -9.13 -8.47
CA LEU A 187 8.96 -9.99 -8.15
C LEU A 187 7.60 -9.32 -8.38
N ARG A 188 7.58 -8.15 -9.01
CA ARG A 188 6.35 -7.40 -9.31
C ARG A 188 5.66 -7.96 -10.57
N PRO A 189 4.36 -7.68 -10.77
CA PRO A 189 3.70 -8.07 -12.01
C PRO A 189 4.35 -7.39 -13.23
N PRO A 190 4.31 -7.99 -14.43
CA PRO A 190 4.99 -7.48 -15.62
C PRO A 190 4.63 -6.04 -15.97
N ALA A 191 3.37 -5.64 -15.75
CA ALA A 191 2.93 -4.27 -15.97
C ALA A 191 3.65 -3.25 -15.07
N ALA A 192 3.93 -3.60 -13.81
CA ALA A 192 4.65 -2.73 -12.89
C ALA A 192 6.16 -2.66 -13.21
N TYR A 193 6.75 -3.77 -13.65
CA TYR A 193 8.12 -3.81 -14.14
C TYR A 193 8.29 -2.94 -15.40
N ALA A 194 7.40 -3.09 -16.38
CA ALA A 194 7.42 -2.31 -17.63
C ALA A 194 7.18 -0.81 -17.40
N ALA A 195 6.43 -0.43 -16.35
CA ALA A 195 6.25 0.96 -15.97
C ALA A 195 7.53 1.62 -15.42
N GLY A 196 8.45 0.81 -14.89
CA GLY A 196 9.75 1.23 -14.37
C GLY A 196 10.35 0.16 -13.46
N HIS A 197 11.62 -0.18 -13.65
CA HIS A 197 12.35 -1.20 -12.89
C HIS A 197 13.82 -0.84 -12.68
N ILE A 198 14.48 -1.52 -11.74
CA ILE A 198 15.92 -1.35 -11.47
C ILE A 198 16.70 -1.82 -12.71
N LYS A 199 17.68 -1.03 -13.16
CA LYS A 199 18.48 -1.37 -14.34
C LYS A 199 19.15 -2.74 -14.18
N GLY A 200 18.96 -3.61 -15.17
CA GLY A 200 19.52 -4.97 -15.17
C GLY A 200 18.68 -6.00 -14.41
N ALA A 201 17.54 -5.60 -13.83
CA ALA A 201 16.62 -6.54 -13.20
C ALA A 201 15.94 -7.45 -14.21
N VAL A 202 15.73 -8.70 -13.82
CA VAL A 202 14.93 -9.70 -14.54
C VAL A 202 13.58 -9.78 -13.84
N ASN A 203 12.49 -9.60 -14.61
CA ASN A 203 11.16 -9.76 -14.06
C ASN A 203 10.80 -11.24 -13.90
N LEU A 204 10.32 -11.59 -12.71
CA LEU A 204 9.84 -12.92 -12.39
C LEU A 204 8.53 -12.74 -11.61
N ASP A 205 7.41 -12.83 -12.34
CA ASP A 205 6.10 -12.61 -11.75
C ASP A 205 5.77 -13.74 -10.77
N VAL A 206 5.67 -13.37 -9.49
CA VAL A 206 5.24 -14.27 -8.42
C VAL A 206 3.85 -13.93 -7.91
N THR A 207 3.10 -13.02 -8.54
CA THR A 207 1.84 -12.51 -7.98
C THR A 207 0.75 -13.56 -7.75
N ASP A 208 0.85 -14.72 -8.41
CA ASP A 208 0.06 -15.92 -8.11
C ASP A 208 0.57 -16.61 -6.84
N ASP A 209 -0.19 -16.50 -5.75
CA ASP A 209 0.14 -17.06 -4.44
C ASP A 209 0.19 -18.60 -4.44
N ASP A 210 -0.57 -19.26 -5.32
CA ASP A 210 -0.66 -20.72 -5.37
C ASP A 210 0.48 -21.33 -6.21
N HIS A 211 0.93 -20.61 -7.25
CA HIS A 211 1.90 -21.13 -8.24
C HIS A 211 3.24 -20.38 -8.27
N TYR A 212 3.51 -19.44 -7.36
CA TYR A 212 4.75 -18.65 -7.38
C TYR A 212 6.05 -19.49 -7.41
N LYS A 213 6.02 -20.69 -6.83
CA LYS A 213 7.17 -21.61 -6.78
C LYS A 213 7.58 -22.10 -8.16
N ASP A 214 6.64 -22.23 -9.09
CA ASP A 214 6.92 -22.68 -10.45
C ASP A 214 7.79 -21.67 -11.20
N ALA A 215 7.60 -20.38 -10.91
CA ALA A 215 8.43 -19.31 -11.45
C ALA A 215 9.86 -19.33 -10.85
N LEU A 216 10.02 -19.73 -9.58
CA LEU A 216 11.32 -19.76 -8.88
C LEU A 216 12.12 -21.06 -9.13
N LYS A 217 11.44 -22.17 -9.43
CA LYS A 217 12.03 -23.49 -9.67
C LYS A 217 13.15 -23.54 -10.73
N PRO A 218 13.05 -22.85 -11.89
CA PRO A 218 14.09 -22.92 -12.92
C PRO A 218 15.34 -22.07 -12.63
N LEU A 219 15.38 -21.34 -11.51
CA LEU A 219 16.52 -20.49 -11.15
C LEU A 219 17.78 -21.32 -10.83
N ASP A 220 18.93 -20.78 -11.23
CA ASP A 220 20.25 -21.38 -11.03
C ASP A 220 20.77 -21.09 -9.62
N LYS A 221 20.84 -22.12 -8.78
CA LYS A 221 21.20 -22.01 -7.37
C LYS A 221 22.63 -21.54 -7.11
N SER A 222 23.53 -21.60 -8.09
CA SER A 222 24.91 -21.15 -7.93
C SER A 222 25.08 -19.63 -8.04
N LYS A 223 24.07 -18.92 -8.55
CA LYS A 223 24.15 -17.47 -8.78
C LYS A 223 23.91 -16.67 -7.51
N HIS A 224 24.43 -15.44 -7.51
CA HIS A 224 24.08 -14.41 -6.56
C HIS A 224 22.76 -13.76 -6.97
N TYR A 225 21.83 -13.60 -6.02
CA TYR A 225 20.53 -12.98 -6.24
C TYR A 225 20.29 -11.78 -5.35
N ILE A 226 19.76 -10.71 -5.93
CA ILE A 226 19.18 -9.58 -5.20
C ILE A 226 17.67 -9.62 -5.43
N VAL A 227 16.89 -9.89 -4.40
CA VAL A 227 15.45 -10.15 -4.51
C VAL A 227 14.66 -8.96 -4.01
N HIS A 228 13.71 -8.46 -4.79
CA HIS A 228 12.83 -7.40 -4.33
C HIS A 228 11.43 -7.49 -4.95
N SER A 229 10.49 -6.83 -4.28
CA SER A 229 9.16 -6.54 -4.82
C SER A 229 8.86 -5.05 -4.65
N VAL A 230 7.60 -4.67 -4.40
CA VAL A 230 7.20 -3.29 -4.17
C VAL A 230 7.85 -2.71 -2.89
N THR A 231 7.65 -3.38 -1.75
CA THR A 231 8.06 -2.87 -0.42
C THR A 231 9.12 -3.74 0.28
N GLY A 232 9.65 -4.77 -0.37
CA GLY A 232 10.58 -5.71 0.28
C GLY A 232 9.92 -6.75 1.20
N HIS A 233 8.59 -6.74 1.34
CA HIS A 233 7.86 -7.58 2.31
C HIS A 233 7.38 -8.91 1.71
N TYR A 234 6.10 -9.27 1.89
CA TYR A 234 5.49 -10.57 1.59
C TYR A 234 6.08 -11.35 0.41
N ARG A 235 6.10 -10.75 -0.78
CA ARG A 235 6.57 -11.45 -1.99
C ARG A 235 8.07 -11.73 -1.97
N THR A 236 8.85 -10.81 -1.42
CA THR A 236 10.29 -11.00 -1.20
C THR A 236 10.52 -12.07 -0.14
N VAL A 237 9.84 -11.98 1.01
CA VAL A 237 10.00 -12.94 2.12
C VAL A 237 9.69 -14.37 1.67
N ARG A 238 8.55 -14.62 1.02
CA ARG A 238 8.22 -15.98 0.57
C ARG A 238 9.18 -16.53 -0.50
N ALA A 239 9.77 -15.65 -1.32
CA ALA A 239 10.77 -16.04 -2.30
C ALA A 239 12.08 -16.43 -1.61
N LEU A 240 12.49 -15.67 -0.58
CA LEU A 240 13.63 -15.99 0.26
C LEU A 240 13.41 -17.28 1.07
N GLU A 241 12.21 -17.50 1.61
CA GLU A 241 11.87 -18.77 2.29
C GLU A 241 11.96 -19.96 1.32
N TYR A 242 11.48 -19.78 0.08
CA TYR A 242 11.68 -20.78 -0.97
C TYR A 242 13.17 -21.00 -1.26
N PHE A 243 13.97 -19.94 -1.34
CA PHE A 243 15.40 -20.03 -1.60
C PHE A 243 16.12 -20.81 -0.50
N GLU A 244 15.83 -20.52 0.77
CA GLU A 244 16.39 -21.22 1.92
C GLU A 244 16.00 -22.70 1.93
N ALA A 245 14.71 -23.01 1.75
CA ALA A 245 14.21 -24.38 1.70
C ALA A 245 14.77 -25.20 0.52
N ASN A 246 15.23 -24.54 -0.54
CA ASN A 246 15.73 -25.20 -1.76
C ASN A 246 17.25 -25.10 -1.91
N GLY A 247 17.98 -24.65 -0.89
CA GLY A 247 19.44 -24.67 -0.87
C GLY A 247 20.09 -23.65 -1.79
N PHE A 248 19.47 -22.48 -1.97
CA PHE A 248 20.20 -21.34 -2.51
C PHE A 248 21.23 -20.87 -1.45
N GLU A 249 22.42 -20.52 -1.90
CA GLU A 249 23.51 -20.10 -1.00
C GLU A 249 23.58 -18.57 -0.95
N ASN A 250 23.43 -17.92 -2.11
CA ASN A 250 23.79 -16.53 -2.31
C ASN A 250 22.57 -15.68 -2.67
N ALA A 251 21.88 -15.17 -1.67
CA ALA A 251 20.81 -14.20 -1.89
C ALA A 251 20.78 -13.09 -0.83
N VAL A 252 20.29 -11.93 -1.24
CA VAL A 252 20.01 -10.77 -0.41
C VAL A 252 18.68 -10.14 -0.84
N ALA A 253 18.02 -9.41 0.05
CA ALA A 253 16.85 -8.59 -0.26
C ALA A 253 17.18 -7.11 -0.26
N ILE A 254 16.38 -6.32 -0.97
CA ILE A 254 16.42 -4.85 -0.88
C ILE A 254 15.40 -4.39 0.18
N GLU A 255 15.90 -3.73 1.22
CA GLU A 255 15.08 -3.11 2.27
C GLU A 255 14.12 -2.09 1.66
N GLY A 256 12.82 -2.24 1.96
CA GLY A 256 11.78 -1.37 1.40
C GLY A 256 11.55 -1.52 -0.12
N GLY A 257 12.25 -2.46 -0.78
CA GLY A 257 12.04 -2.86 -2.17
C GLY A 257 12.17 -1.73 -3.20
N TYR A 258 11.39 -1.85 -4.28
CA TYR A 258 11.38 -0.88 -5.38
C TYR A 258 10.98 0.53 -4.92
N GLN A 259 10.08 0.65 -3.95
CA GLN A 259 9.68 1.97 -3.43
C GLN A 259 10.82 2.70 -2.75
N ALA A 260 11.60 2.01 -1.90
CA ALA A 260 12.77 2.60 -1.27
C ALA A 260 13.85 2.97 -2.29
N TRP A 261 14.05 2.15 -3.33
CA TRP A 261 14.96 2.44 -4.43
C TRP A 261 14.60 3.75 -5.14
N VAL A 262 13.33 3.91 -5.50
CA VAL A 262 12.84 5.14 -6.16
C VAL A 262 12.87 6.34 -5.20
N ALA A 263 12.49 6.16 -3.93
CA ALA A 263 12.51 7.22 -2.93
C ALA A 263 13.94 7.75 -2.67
N ALA A 264 14.94 6.88 -2.78
CA ALA A 264 16.35 7.24 -2.71
C ALA A 264 16.89 7.91 -4.00
N GLY A 265 16.03 8.17 -4.99
CA GLY A 265 16.40 8.82 -6.25
C GLY A 265 17.29 7.95 -7.16
N LYS A 266 17.33 6.64 -6.93
CA LYS A 266 18.17 5.73 -7.70
C LYS A 266 17.61 5.50 -9.11
N PRO A 267 18.47 5.22 -10.10
CA PRO A 267 18.04 5.10 -11.49
C PRO A 267 17.10 3.92 -11.72
N VAL A 268 16.11 4.14 -12.57
CA VAL A 268 15.17 3.12 -13.08
C VAL A 268 15.11 3.21 -14.61
N VAL A 269 14.77 2.10 -15.25
CA VAL A 269 14.58 1.99 -16.70
C VAL A 269 13.20 1.41 -17.02
N LYS A 270 12.77 1.48 -18.28
CA LYS A 270 11.49 0.96 -18.77
C LYS A 270 11.74 -0.06 -19.86
#